data_AF-A0A3N5FS94-F1
#
_entry.id   AF-A0A3N5FS94-F1
#
_cell.length_a   1.000
_cell.length_b   1.000
_cell.length_c   1.000
_cell.angle_alpha   90.00
_cell.angle_beta   90.00
_cell.angle_gamma   90.00
#
_symmetry.space_group_name_H-M   'P 1'
#
loop_
_entity.id
_entity.type
_entity.pdbx_description
1 polymer ?
#
loop_
_entity_poly.entity_id
_entity_poly.type
_entity_poly.pdbx_seq_one_letter_code
_entity_poly.pdbx_strand_id
1 'polypeptide(L)'
;MQPALVMINERPGMQMPFDEEKLQLVREFLQREFRGGQHRDYFEFHTTMHVFVIETERGVRHTLVIPKRTFENGDLTRLLNPQLVIALELARHARVTLTPRGPRE
;
A
#
# COMPACT_ATOMS: atom_id res chain seq x y z
N MET A 1 20.05 3.93 27.15
CA MET A 1 19.85 3.57 25.74
C MET A 1 18.43 3.94 25.38
N GLN A 2 18.22 5.00 24.59
CA GLN A 2 16.88 5.46 24.19
C GLN A 2 16.47 4.76 22.88
N PRO A 3 15.21 4.33 22.73
CA PRO A 3 14.74 3.77 21.46
C PRO A 3 14.57 4.90 20.44
N ALA A 4 15.04 4.66 19.21
CA ALA A 4 14.75 5.49 18.06
C ALA A 4 13.25 5.41 17.77
N LEU A 5 12.48 6.35 18.32
CA LEU A 5 11.14 6.65 17.85
C LEU A 5 11.29 7.15 16.41
N VAL A 6 11.00 6.25 15.48
CA VAL A 6 10.78 6.53 14.07
C VAL A 6 9.90 7.77 14.00
N MET A 7 10.47 8.83 13.44
CA MET A 7 9.81 10.12 13.29
C MET A 7 8.55 9.91 12.45
N ILE A 8 7.41 9.79 13.11
CA ILE A 8 6.11 9.98 12.49
C ILE A 8 6.08 11.47 12.14
N ASN A 9 6.39 11.77 10.88
CA ASN A 9 6.44 13.12 10.37
C ASN A 9 5.00 13.59 10.13
N GLU A 10 4.23 13.75 11.21
CA GLU A 10 2.92 14.41 11.20
C GLU A 10 3.16 15.91 11.07
N ARG A 11 3.45 16.39 9.86
CA ARG A 11 3.38 17.82 9.55
C ARG A 11 1.92 18.17 9.29
N PRO A 12 1.26 18.97 10.16
CA PRO A 12 -0.12 19.37 9.92
C PRO A 12 -0.13 20.37 8.75
N GLY A 13 -0.86 20.05 7.68
CA GLY A 13 -1.07 20.96 6.54
C GLY A 13 -0.42 20.55 5.21
N MET A 14 0.26 19.41 5.14
CA MET A 14 0.70 18.87 3.85
C MET A 14 -0.50 18.14 3.21
N GLN A 15 -1.11 18.71 2.17
CA GLN A 15 -2.03 17.96 1.31
C GLN A 15 -1.32 16.65 0.94
N MET A 16 -1.94 15.51 1.24
CA MET A 16 -1.38 14.24 0.79
C MET A 16 -1.22 14.31 -0.73
N PRO A 17 -0.06 13.93 -1.29
CA PRO A 17 0.19 14.07 -2.73
C PRO A 17 -0.64 13.12 -3.60
N PHE A 18 -1.59 12.41 -2.99
CA PHE A 18 -2.43 11.38 -3.58
C PHE A 18 -3.89 11.75 -3.36
N ASP A 19 -4.70 11.36 -4.32
CA ASP A 19 -6.14 11.44 -4.25
C ASP A 19 -6.66 10.51 -3.15
N GLU A 20 -7.27 11.10 -2.11
CA GLU A 20 -7.75 10.36 -0.94
C GLU A 20 -8.86 9.36 -1.29
N GLU A 21 -9.69 9.66 -2.28
CA GLU A 21 -10.73 8.73 -2.74
C GLU A 21 -10.09 7.48 -3.33
N LYS A 22 -9.02 7.65 -4.12
CA LYS A 22 -8.27 6.52 -4.67
C LYS A 22 -7.54 5.72 -3.60
N LEU A 23 -6.97 6.38 -2.59
CA LEU A 23 -6.37 5.68 -1.45
C LEU A 23 -7.42 4.86 -0.71
N GLN A 24 -8.60 5.42 -0.49
CA GLN A 24 -9.71 4.75 0.18
C GLN A 24 -10.16 3.51 -0.59
N LEU A 25 -10.24 3.57 -1.93
CA LEU A 25 -10.53 2.39 -2.76
C LEU A 25 -9.52 1.26 -2.56
N VAL A 26 -8.23 1.59 -2.46
CA VAL A 26 -7.19 0.58 -2.19
C VAL A 26 -7.36 0.00 -0.79
N ARG A 27 -7.62 0.84 0.22
CA ARG A 27 -7.85 0.38 1.60
C ARG A 27 -9.04 -0.57 1.68
N GLU A 28 -10.17 -0.21 1.10
CA GLU A 28 -11.38 -1.03 1.10
C GLU A 28 -11.16 -2.37 0.40
N PHE A 29 -10.49 -2.35 -0.75
CA PHE A 29 -10.10 -3.56 -1.45
C PHE A 29 -9.25 -4.47 -0.56
N LEU A 30 -8.14 -3.96 0.00
CA LEU A 30 -7.23 -4.76 0.83
C LEU A 30 -7.90 -5.26 2.11
N GLN A 31 -8.72 -4.44 2.77
CA GLN A 31 -9.49 -4.85 3.95
C GLN A 31 -10.48 -5.98 3.62
N ARG A 32 -11.11 -5.94 2.45
CA ARG A 32 -12.05 -6.97 2.01
C ARG A 32 -11.36 -8.30 1.70
N GLU A 33 -10.20 -8.26 1.03
CA GLU A 33 -9.46 -9.45 0.61
C GLU A 33 -8.63 -10.07 1.75
N PHE A 34 -8.04 -9.24 2.62
CA PHE A 34 -7.24 -9.66 3.77
C PHE A 34 -7.93 -9.35 5.10
N ARG A 35 -9.10 -9.96 5.31
CA ARG A 35 -9.90 -9.78 6.53
C ARG A 35 -9.16 -10.28 7.77
N GLY A 36 -9.34 -9.57 8.88
CA GLY A 36 -8.70 -9.90 10.17
C GLY A 36 -7.23 -9.52 10.27
N GLY A 37 -6.60 -9.07 9.17
CA GLY A 37 -5.26 -8.49 9.22
C GLY A 37 -5.24 -7.10 9.85
N GLN A 38 -4.10 -6.70 10.39
CA GLN A 38 -3.80 -5.32 10.72
C GLN A 38 -3.35 -4.59 9.46
N HIS A 39 -4.07 -3.52 9.11
CA HIS A 39 -3.80 -2.71 7.93
C HIS A 39 -3.22 -1.37 8.35
N ARG A 40 -2.12 -0.97 7.70
CA ARG A 40 -1.53 0.35 7.84
C ARG A 40 -1.01 0.83 6.50
N ASP A 41 -1.07 2.12 6.27
CA ASP A 41 -0.51 2.73 5.07
C ASP A 41 0.21 4.04 5.40
N TYR A 42 1.20 4.37 4.59
CA TYR A 42 1.98 5.60 4.73
C TYR A 42 2.54 6.05 3.39
N PHE A 43 2.78 7.35 3.28
CA PHE A 43 3.46 7.93 2.14
C PHE A 43 4.98 7.97 2.34
N GLU A 44 5.73 7.46 1.36
CA GLU A 44 7.19 7.51 1.33
C GLU A 44 7.67 8.67 0.45
N PHE A 45 8.06 9.78 1.07
CA PHE A 45 8.41 11.04 0.40
C PHE A 45 9.59 10.91 -0.57
N HIS A 46 10.62 10.14 -0.23
CA HIS A 46 11.84 10.03 -1.03
C HIS A 46 11.60 9.34 -2.39
N THR A 47 10.70 8.37 -2.41
CA THR A 47 10.41 7.55 -3.59
C THR A 47 9.09 7.93 -4.26
N THR A 48 8.31 8.83 -3.66
CA THR A 48 7.00 9.26 -4.14
C THR A 48 6.03 8.08 -4.33
N MET A 49 6.00 7.20 -3.34
CA MET A 49 5.17 5.99 -3.33
C MET A 49 4.27 5.95 -2.11
N HIS A 50 3.07 5.41 -2.27
CA HIS A 50 2.22 5.04 -1.16
C HIS A 50 2.41 3.56 -0.84
N VAL A 51 2.61 3.24 0.44
CA VAL A 51 2.91 1.88 0.88
C VAL A 51 1.78 1.41 1.78
N PHE A 52 1.21 0.26 1.46
CA PHE A 52 0.24 -0.46 2.28
C PHE A 52 0.90 -1.70 2.85
N VAL A 53 0.73 -1.92 4.15
CA VAL A 53 1.25 -3.07 4.87
C VAL A 53 0.09 -3.78 5.56
N ILE A 54 0.01 -5.08 5.34
CA ILE A 54 -1.01 -5.96 5.91
C ILE A 54 -0.30 -7.04 6.70
N GLU A 55 -0.56 -7.08 8.00
CA GLU A 55 -0.05 -8.12 8.89
C GLU A 55 -1.20 -9.04 9.29
N THR A 56 -1.17 -10.28 8.79
CA THR A 56 -2.19 -11.28 9.09
C THR A 56 -2.06 -11.78 10.53
N GLU A 57 -3.13 -12.35 11.10
CA GLU A 57 -3.10 -12.98 12.44
C GLU A 57 -2.05 -14.10 12.56
N ARG A 58 -1.64 -14.68 11.43
CA ARG A 58 -0.60 -15.72 11.35
C ARG A 58 0.82 -15.16 11.27
N GLY A 59 0.98 -13.84 11.35
CA GLY A 59 2.29 -13.16 11.28
C GLY A 59 2.86 -13.01 9.87
N VAL A 60 2.10 -13.32 8.82
CA VAL A 60 2.51 -13.05 7.43
C VAL A 60 2.30 -11.57 7.10
N ARG A 61 3.29 -10.95 6.43
CA ARG A 61 3.30 -9.52 6.12
C ARG A 61 3.28 -9.26 4.61
N HIS A 62 2.13 -8.87 4.08
CA HIS A 62 2.01 -8.44 2.69
C HIS A 62 2.30 -6.95 2.58
N THR A 63 3.11 -6.54 1.60
CA THR A 63 3.44 -5.13 1.36
C THR A 63 3.13 -4.76 -0.08
N LEU A 64 2.18 -3.85 -0.27
CA LEU A 64 1.84 -3.26 -1.56
C LEU A 64 2.46 -1.87 -1.65
N VAL A 65 3.15 -1.58 -2.74
CA VAL A 65 3.74 -0.28 -3.05
C VAL A 65 3.09 0.26 -4.31
N ILE A 66 2.56 1.46 -4.24
CA ILE A 66 1.91 2.11 -5.39
C ILE A 66 2.61 3.45 -5.65
N PRO A 67 3.41 3.55 -6.72
CA PRO A 67 3.99 4.82 -7.14
C PRO A 67 2.93 5.84 -7.54
N LYS A 68 3.18 7.13 -7.30
CA LYS A 68 2.26 8.23 -7.67
C LYS A 68 1.75 8.15 -9.10
N ARG A 69 2.64 7.87 -10.05
CA ARG A 69 2.31 7.71 -11.48
C ARG A 69 1.23 6.65 -11.75
N THR A 70 1.11 5.63 -10.89
CA THR A 70 0.09 4.58 -11.03
C THR A 70 -1.28 5.11 -10.62
N PHE A 71 -1.36 5.98 -9.62
CA PHE A 71 -2.62 6.67 -9.27
C PHE A 71 -3.03 7.72 -10.30
N GLU A 72 -2.06 8.42 -10.88
CA GLU A 72 -2.31 9.48 -11.86
C GLU A 72 -2.73 8.93 -13.24
N ASN A 73 -2.09 7.85 -13.70
CA ASN A 73 -2.23 7.36 -15.08
C ASN A 73 -2.86 5.97 -15.19
N GLY A 74 -3.09 5.28 -14.09
CA GLY A 74 -3.69 3.94 -14.07
C GLY A 74 -5.20 3.99 -13.89
N ASP A 75 -5.90 3.06 -14.55
CA ASP A 75 -7.26 2.67 -14.14
C ASP A 75 -7.15 1.82 -12.87
N LEU A 76 -7.10 2.50 -11.73
CA LEU A 76 -6.84 1.88 -10.43
C LEU A 76 -7.89 0.81 -10.12
N THR A 77 -9.16 1.06 -10.42
CA THR A 77 -10.25 0.11 -10.21
C THR A 77 -10.01 -1.19 -10.96
N ARG A 78 -9.50 -1.12 -12.20
CA ARG A 78 -9.14 -2.32 -12.97
C ARG A 78 -7.92 -3.05 -12.40
N LEU A 79 -6.98 -2.32 -11.80
CA LEU A 79 -5.76 -2.90 -11.20
C LEU A 79 -6.03 -3.58 -9.84
N LEU A 80 -7.05 -3.14 -9.11
CA LEU A 80 -7.52 -3.75 -7.85
C LEU A 80 -8.38 -4.99 -8.13
N ASN A 81 -7.72 -6.09 -8.47
CA ASN A 81 -8.37 -7.33 -8.91
C ASN A 81 -7.71 -8.58 -8.28
N PRO A 82 -8.27 -9.79 -8.47
CA PRO A 82 -7.75 -11.01 -7.84
C PRO A 82 -6.29 -11.34 -8.16
N GLN A 83 -5.75 -10.91 -9.31
CA GLN A 83 -4.33 -11.14 -9.66
C GLN A 83 -3.39 -10.36 -8.74
N LEU A 84 -3.81 -9.19 -8.24
CA LEU A 84 -3.05 -8.43 -7.25
C LEU A 84 -2.96 -9.18 -5.92
N VAL A 85 -4.07 -9.79 -5.49
CA VAL A 85 -4.12 -10.60 -4.26
C VAL A 85 -3.16 -11.77 -4.37
N ILE A 86 -3.23 -12.53 -5.47
CA ILE A 86 -2.34 -13.67 -5.74
C ILE A 86 -0.87 -13.22 -5.69
N ALA A 87 -0.52 -12.09 -6.32
CA ALA A 87 0.84 -11.58 -6.29
C ALA A 87 1.30 -11.25 -4.85
N LEU A 88 0.44 -10.62 -4.04
CA LEU A 88 0.74 -10.31 -2.63
C LEU A 88 0.91 -11.56 -1.77
N GLU A 89 0.08 -12.58 -1.99
CA GLU A 89 0.16 -13.86 -1.27
C GLU A 89 1.41 -14.67 -1.62
N LEU A 90 1.82 -14.63 -2.89
CA LEU A 90 3.05 -15.28 -3.34
C LEU A 90 4.31 -14.58 -2.83
N ALA A 91 4.30 -13.25 -2.77
CA ALA A 91 5.43 -12.44 -2.31
C ALA A 91 5.75 -12.61 -0.81
N ARG A 92 4.73 -12.90 0.04
CA ARG A 92 4.75 -13.18 1.51
C ARG A 92 5.46 -12.21 2.46
N HIS A 93 6.68 -11.80 2.13
CA HIS A 93 7.53 -10.85 2.86
C HIS A 93 8.23 -9.84 1.91
N ALA A 94 8.19 -10.10 0.61
CA ALA A 94 8.62 -9.17 -0.42
C ALA A 94 7.58 -8.07 -0.66
N ARG A 95 8.03 -7.00 -1.32
CA ARG A 95 7.18 -5.88 -1.72
C ARG A 95 6.61 -6.17 -3.11
N VAL A 96 5.31 -5.96 -3.29
CA VAL A 96 4.69 -5.95 -4.62
C VAL A 96 4.49 -4.50 -5.03
N THR A 97 5.05 -4.11 -6.18
CA THR A 97 4.85 -2.80 -6.78
C THR A 97 3.70 -2.85 -7.79
N LEU A 98 2.64 -2.07 -7.55
CA LEU A 98 1.57 -1.91 -8.52
C LEU A 98 1.95 -0.86 -9.57
N THR A 99 2.12 -1.31 -10.80
CA THR A 99 2.40 -0.44 -11.95
C THR A 99 1.13 -0.25 -12.79
N PRO A 100 1.08 0.73 -13.71
CA PRO A 100 -0.04 0.85 -14.66
C PRO A 100 -0.27 -0.40 -15.52
N ARG A 101 0.72 -1.31 -15.61
CA ARG A 101 0.63 -2.57 -16.36
C ARG A 101 0.25 -3.77 -15.49
N GLY A 102 0.09 -3.59 -14.18
CA GLY A 102 -0.15 -4.67 -13.21
C GLY A 102 0.92 -4.81 -12.12
N PRO A 103 0.76 -5.79 -11.22
CA PRO A 103 1.68 -6.06 -10.11
C PRO A 103 3.03 -6.58 -10.61
N ARG A 104 4.10 -6.18 -9.92
CA ARG A 104 5.48 -6.68 -10.09
C ARG A 104 6.10 -6.91 -8.72
N GLU A 105 6.80 -8.02 -8.57
CA GLU A 105 7.68 -8.27 -7.41
C GLU A 105 9.03 -7.56 -7.59
#